data_AF-A0A5N5SX13-F1
#
_entry.id   AF-A0A5N5SX13-F1
#
_cell.length_a   1.000
_cell.length_b   1.000
_cell.length_c   1.000
_cell.angle_alpha   90.00
_cell.angle_beta   90.00
_cell.angle_gamma   90.00
#
_symmetry.space_group_name_H-M   'P 1'
#
loop_
_entity.id
_entity.type
_entity.pdbx_description
1 polymer ?
#
loop_
_entity_poly.entity_id
_entity_poly.type
_entity_poly.pdbx_seq_one_letter_code
_entity_poly.pdbx_strand_id
1 'polypeptide(L)'
;FSSIFVSTDCDKIESLAKEEEAFVHRRADYTATDEASSVLAVQEFLQYHNDIENICLVQCTSPFLKESYLKEGFALFTNNSEWDSVFSVTRRRILRWSEDLPSKPLNFDIRNRPRRQTFSGDLCENGMFYFAKRSFIDEGLLQGGRCCFVEISEEDSFDIDSPLDLFLAQQLINCYRNEKK
;
A
#
# COMPACT_ATOMS: atom_id res chain seq x y z
N PHE A 1 15.93 -4.63 2.70
CA PHE A 1 15.70 -3.84 3.92
C PHE A 1 16.82 -4.15 4.91
N SER A 2 17.27 -3.18 5.72
CA SER A 2 18.24 -3.41 6.80
C SER A 2 17.59 -4.09 8.01
N SER A 3 16.30 -3.84 8.22
CA SER A 3 15.48 -4.40 9.30
C SER A 3 14.02 -4.49 8.84
N ILE A 4 13.27 -5.42 9.42
CA ILE A 4 11.84 -5.61 9.19
C ILE A 4 11.16 -5.60 10.55
N PHE A 5 10.16 -4.74 10.72
CA PHE A 5 9.40 -4.60 11.96
C PHE A 5 7.92 -4.91 11.74
N VAL A 6 7.30 -5.52 12.74
CA VAL A 6 5.85 -5.63 12.89
C VAL A 6 5.43 -4.80 14.09
N SER A 7 4.65 -3.75 13.84
CA SER A 7 4.05 -2.90 14.87
C SER A 7 2.69 -3.46 15.27
N THR A 8 2.52 -3.88 16.53
CA THR A 8 1.31 -4.57 16.98
C THR A 8 1.01 -4.38 18.46
N ASP A 9 -0.27 -4.46 18.80
CA ASP A 9 -0.85 -4.49 20.15
C ASP A 9 -1.37 -5.89 20.52
N CYS A 10 -1.19 -6.89 19.65
CA CYS A 10 -1.72 -8.24 19.83
C CYS A 10 -0.62 -9.29 20.03
N ASP A 11 -0.70 -10.04 21.14
CA ASP A 11 0.30 -11.06 21.52
C ASP A 11 0.40 -12.21 20.51
N LYS A 12 -0.70 -12.53 19.84
CA LYS A 12 -0.71 -13.54 18.77
C LYS A 12 0.06 -13.07 17.54
N ILE A 13 -0.10 -11.79 17.17
CA ILE A 13 0.63 -11.19 16.04
C ILE A 13 2.11 -11.06 16.39
N GLU A 14 2.44 -10.67 17.62
CA GLU A 14 3.83 -10.62 18.10
C GLU A 14 4.51 -11.99 18.03
N SER A 15 3.82 -13.05 18.46
CA SER A 15 4.36 -14.41 18.45
C SER A 15 4.65 -14.86 17.02
N LEU A 16 3.71 -14.65 16.09
CA LEU A 16 3.89 -14.96 14.67
C LEU A 16 5.02 -14.14 14.03
N ALA A 17 5.11 -12.84 14.34
CA ALA A 17 6.18 -11.98 13.83
C ALA A 17 7.57 -12.47 14.26
N LYS A 18 7.71 -12.93 15.51
CA LYS A 18 8.96 -13.50 16.01
C LYS A 18 9.29 -14.86 15.37
N GLU A 19 8.29 -15.68 15.08
CA GLU A 19 8.45 -16.94 14.34
C GLU A 19 9.01 -16.70 12.93
N GLU A 20 8.61 -15.59 12.29
CA GLU A 20 9.09 -15.14 10.98
C GLU A 20 10.34 -14.24 11.05
N GLU A 21 11.05 -14.23 12.19
CA GLU A 21 12.29 -13.46 12.43
C GLU A 21 12.17 -11.93 12.24
N ALA A 22 10.95 -11.39 12.27
CA ALA A 22 10.72 -9.95 12.25
C ALA A 22 10.89 -9.36 13.66
N PHE A 23 11.42 -8.13 13.72
CA PHE A 23 11.44 -7.36 14.96
C PHE A 23 10.01 -6.95 15.33
N VAL A 24 9.73 -6.86 16.63
CA VAL A 24 8.40 -6.46 17.11
C VAL A 24 8.50 -5.10 17.80
N HIS A 25 7.62 -4.20 17.40
CA HIS A 25 7.33 -2.96 18.12
C HIS A 25 5.96 -3.07 18.77
N ARG A 26 5.91 -3.00 20.10
CA ARG A 26 4.64 -2.96 20.83
C ARG A 26 4.09 -1.55 20.80
N ARG A 27 3.15 -1.31 19.89
CA ARG A 27 2.56 0.02 19.68
C ARG A 27 1.66 0.43 20.84
N ALA A 28 1.55 1.73 21.04
CA ALA A 28 0.64 2.30 22.02
C ALA A 28 -0.84 2.16 21.60
N ASP A 29 -1.72 1.96 22.58
CA ASP A 29 -3.16 1.73 22.39
C ASP A 29 -3.84 2.80 21.50
N TYR A 30 -3.43 4.07 21.61
CA TYR A 30 -4.03 5.16 20.85
C TYR A 30 -3.77 5.08 19.33
N THR A 31 -2.80 4.27 18.91
CA THR A 31 -2.49 4.00 17.49
C THR A 31 -3.11 2.71 16.95
N ALA A 32 -3.84 1.98 17.81
CA ALA A 32 -4.46 0.69 17.53
C ALA A 32 -5.99 0.77 17.43
N THR A 33 -6.54 1.96 17.20
CA THR A 33 -7.98 2.22 17.09
C THR A 33 -8.45 2.19 15.64
N ASP A 34 -9.76 2.02 15.41
CA ASP A 34 -10.36 2.01 14.07
C ASP A 34 -10.21 3.37 13.36
N GLU A 35 -10.05 4.46 14.13
CA GLU A 35 -9.88 5.82 13.63
C GLU A 35 -8.41 6.25 13.47
N ALA A 36 -7.46 5.47 14.00
CA ALA A 36 -6.04 5.79 13.91
C ALA A 36 -5.55 5.66 12.46
N SER A 37 -4.92 6.73 11.94
CA SER A 37 -4.33 6.69 10.62
C SER A 37 -3.04 5.86 10.60
N SER A 38 -2.71 5.27 9.46
CA SER A 38 -1.46 4.52 9.31
C SER A 38 -0.23 5.41 9.56
N VAL A 39 -0.28 6.69 9.16
CA VAL A 39 0.83 7.61 9.41
C VAL A 39 1.04 7.89 10.90
N LEU A 40 -0.02 7.94 11.70
CA LEU A 40 0.09 8.11 13.15
C LEU A 40 0.81 6.91 13.80
N ALA A 41 0.49 5.69 13.38
CA ALA A 41 1.18 4.49 13.87
C ALA A 41 2.66 4.46 13.46
N VAL A 42 3.00 4.93 12.25
CA VAL A 42 4.40 5.04 11.82
C VAL A 42 5.14 6.15 12.57
N GLN A 43 4.50 7.29 12.83
CA GLN A 43 5.06 8.37 13.64
C GLN A 43 5.39 7.88 15.05
N GLU A 44 4.45 7.18 15.71
CA GLU A 44 4.67 6.59 17.03
C GLU A 44 5.85 5.62 16.99
N PHE A 45 5.92 4.73 16.01
CA PHE A 45 7.06 3.85 15.81
C PHE A 45 8.39 4.64 15.74
N LEU A 46 8.49 5.67 14.90
CA LEU A 46 9.73 6.44 14.72
C LEU A 46 10.17 7.22 15.98
N GLN A 47 9.27 7.50 16.93
CA GLN A 47 9.64 8.09 18.22
C GLN A 47 10.54 7.17 19.07
N TYR A 48 10.41 5.85 18.90
CA TYR A 48 11.21 4.85 19.62
C TYR A 48 12.44 4.39 18.82
N HIS A 49 12.45 4.60 17.50
CA HIS A 49 13.51 4.16 16.59
C HIS A 49 14.15 5.37 15.88
N ASN A 50 14.93 6.14 16.65
CA ASN A 50 15.52 7.41 16.21
C ASN A 50 16.61 7.28 15.13
N ASP A 51 17.13 6.07 14.92
CA ASP A 51 18.14 5.75 13.90
C ASP A 51 17.54 5.45 12.51
N ILE A 52 16.20 5.34 12.41
CA ILE A 52 15.51 5.07 11.16
C ILE A 52 15.18 6.38 10.44
N GLU A 53 15.75 6.55 9.25
CA GLU A 53 15.56 7.73 8.37
C GLU A 53 14.64 7.47 7.18
N ASN A 54 14.57 6.22 6.72
CA ASN A 54 13.79 5.82 5.55
C ASN A 54 12.93 4.63 5.94
N ILE A 55 11.64 4.69 5.61
CA ILE A 55 10.70 3.62 5.91
C ILE A 55 9.99 3.15 4.64
N CYS A 56 9.65 1.87 4.62
CA CYS A 56 8.66 1.29 3.73
C CYS A 56 7.51 0.76 4.59
N LEU A 57 6.39 1.48 4.66
CA LEU A 57 5.17 0.96 5.24
C LEU A 57 4.59 -0.08 4.29
N VAL A 58 4.39 -1.31 4.76
CA VAL A 58 3.73 -2.39 4.01
C VAL A 58 2.44 -2.75 4.70
N GLN A 59 1.31 -2.74 3.99
CA GLN A 59 0.01 -3.08 4.57
C GLN A 59 -0.30 -4.58 4.36
N CYS A 60 -0.67 -5.27 5.44
CA CYS A 60 -0.92 -6.72 5.42
C CYS A 60 -2.25 -7.12 4.74
N THR A 61 -3.11 -6.15 4.39
CA THR A 61 -4.38 -6.38 3.68
C THR A 61 -4.18 -6.74 2.20
N SER A 62 -2.95 -6.60 1.69
CA SER A 62 -2.55 -6.89 0.31
C SER A 62 -1.73 -8.20 0.20
N PRO A 63 -2.35 -9.39 0.28
CA PRO A 63 -1.64 -10.68 0.41
C PRO A 63 -0.87 -11.11 -0.84
N PHE A 64 -1.11 -10.49 -2.00
CA PHE A 64 -0.44 -10.82 -3.27
C PHE A 64 0.79 -9.94 -3.55
N LEU A 65 1.23 -9.14 -2.57
CA LEU A 65 2.46 -8.38 -2.67
C LEU A 65 3.66 -9.30 -2.99
N LYS A 66 4.38 -8.97 -4.05
CA LYS A 66 5.58 -9.69 -4.51
C LYS A 66 6.85 -8.94 -4.15
N GLU A 67 7.90 -9.69 -3.86
CA GLU A 67 9.24 -9.15 -3.61
C GLU A 67 9.74 -8.26 -4.77
N SER A 68 9.39 -8.59 -6.01
CA SER A 68 9.77 -7.80 -7.19
C SER A 68 9.26 -6.35 -7.13
N TYR A 69 8.05 -6.13 -6.61
CA TYR A 69 7.48 -4.79 -6.49
C TYR A 69 8.18 -3.95 -5.41
N LEU A 70 8.55 -4.58 -4.30
CA LEU A 70 9.34 -3.93 -3.25
C LEU A 70 10.75 -3.61 -3.75
N LYS A 71 11.37 -4.49 -4.53
CA LYS A 71 12.69 -4.24 -5.15
C LYS A 71 12.64 -3.07 -6.13
N GLU A 72 11.60 -2.99 -6.95
CA GLU A 72 11.40 -1.87 -7.88
C GLU A 72 11.18 -0.55 -7.12
N GLY A 73 10.29 -0.54 -6.13
CA GLY A 73 10.03 0.64 -5.31
C GLY A 73 11.28 1.11 -4.55
N PHE A 74 12.04 0.17 -3.97
CA PHE A 74 13.31 0.46 -3.33
C PHE A 74 14.34 1.04 -4.30
N ALA A 75 14.46 0.48 -5.50
CA ALA A 75 15.38 0.99 -6.52
C ALA A 75 15.00 2.42 -6.95
N LEU A 76 13.72 2.71 -7.16
CA LEU A 76 13.23 4.06 -7.46
C LEU A 76 13.53 5.04 -6.33
N PHE A 77 13.32 4.61 -5.08
CA PHE A 77 13.51 5.44 -3.89
C PHE A 77 14.99 5.72 -3.57
N THR A 78 15.90 4.79 -3.86
CA THR A 78 17.32 4.88 -3.47
C THR A 78 18.28 5.26 -4.58
N ASN A 79 18.05 4.78 -5.81
CA ASN A 79 19.02 4.97 -6.91
C ASN A 79 18.93 6.35 -7.56
N ASN A 80 17.77 6.99 -7.46
CA ASN A 80 17.53 8.31 -8.03
C ASN A 80 17.22 9.27 -6.90
N SER A 81 18.11 10.22 -6.63
CA SER A 81 17.82 11.40 -5.79
C SER A 81 16.70 12.29 -6.37
N GLU A 82 15.98 11.80 -7.38
CA GLU A 82 14.84 12.40 -8.03
C GLU A 82 13.56 12.23 -7.22
N TRP A 83 13.40 11.13 -6.47
CA TRP A 83 12.16 10.80 -5.79
C TRP A 83 12.33 10.86 -4.27
N ASP A 84 11.36 11.49 -3.63
CA ASP A 84 11.30 11.69 -2.18
C ASP A 84 10.31 10.72 -1.51
N SER A 85 9.36 10.19 -2.28
CA SER A 85 8.44 9.14 -1.88
C SER A 85 8.07 8.25 -3.06
N VAL A 86 7.85 6.95 -2.80
CA VAL A 86 7.45 5.96 -3.81
C VAL A 86 6.37 5.06 -3.25
N PHE A 87 5.24 4.90 -3.94
CA PHE A 87 4.12 4.10 -3.44
C PHE A 87 3.52 3.22 -4.54
N SER A 88 2.73 2.24 -4.13
CA SER A 88 2.08 1.32 -5.05
C SER A 88 0.76 1.88 -5.58
N VAL A 89 0.54 1.70 -6.89
CA VAL A 89 -0.71 2.08 -7.57
C VAL A 89 -1.20 0.96 -8.47
N THR A 90 -2.48 0.95 -8.79
CA THR A 90 -3.06 0.09 -9.82
C THR A 90 -3.84 0.92 -10.81
N ARG A 91 -3.63 0.63 -12.09
CA ARG A 91 -4.36 1.28 -13.17
C ARG A 91 -5.78 0.76 -13.27
N ARG A 92 -6.77 1.64 -13.11
CA ARG A 92 -8.19 1.31 -13.23
C ARG A 92 -8.79 1.99 -14.46
N ARG A 93 -9.48 1.20 -15.28
CA ARG A 93 -10.17 1.69 -16.50
C ARG A 93 -11.67 1.88 -16.23
N ILE A 94 -11.97 2.74 -15.27
CA ILE A 94 -13.34 3.02 -14.79
C ILE A 94 -13.74 4.45 -15.20
N LEU A 95 -14.95 4.60 -15.71
CA LEU A 95 -15.50 5.90 -16.10
C LEU A 95 -16.23 6.51 -14.91
N ARG A 96 -15.73 7.65 -14.43
CA ARG A 96 -16.17 8.30 -13.18
C ARG A 96 -17.17 9.41 -13.45
N TRP A 97 -18.15 9.53 -12.56
CA TRP A 97 -19.18 10.59 -12.56
C TRP A 97 -19.15 11.36 -11.25
N SER A 98 -19.53 12.63 -11.28
CA SER A 98 -19.69 13.46 -10.07
C SER A 98 -20.92 13.04 -9.27
N GLU A 99 -20.90 13.30 -7.97
CA GLU A 99 -22.05 13.10 -7.08
C GLU A 99 -23.10 14.23 -7.19
N ASP A 100 -22.72 15.39 -7.74
CA ASP A 100 -23.62 16.53 -7.96
C ASP A 100 -24.83 16.16 -8.83
N LEU A 101 -25.97 16.85 -8.64
CA LEU A 101 -27.15 16.73 -9.51
C LEU A 101 -27.39 18.04 -10.30
N PRO A 102 -27.46 17.98 -11.65
CA PRO A 102 -27.24 16.81 -12.51
C PRO A 102 -25.76 16.39 -12.54
N SER A 103 -25.52 15.08 -12.61
CA SER A 103 -24.17 14.52 -12.60
C SER A 103 -23.41 14.77 -13.90
N LYS A 104 -22.09 14.88 -13.79
CA LYS A 104 -21.17 15.21 -14.88
C LYS A 104 -20.07 14.16 -14.99
N PRO A 105 -19.57 13.87 -16.20
CA PRO A 105 -18.46 12.95 -16.37
C PRO A 105 -17.17 13.60 -15.85
N LEU A 106 -16.37 12.85 -15.09
CA LEU A 106 -15.13 13.37 -14.48
C LEU A 106 -13.88 13.11 -15.32
N ASN A 107 -13.83 11.99 -16.04
CA ASN A 107 -12.64 11.53 -16.77
C ASN A 107 -12.93 11.08 -18.22
N PHE A 108 -14.07 11.47 -18.79
CA PHE A 108 -14.42 11.13 -20.18
C PHE A 108 -15.40 12.13 -20.81
N ASP A 109 -15.50 12.12 -22.14
CA ASP A 109 -16.52 12.87 -22.89
C ASP A 109 -17.73 11.98 -23.18
N ILE A 110 -18.93 12.43 -22.82
CA ILE A 110 -20.20 11.72 -23.10
C ILE A 110 -20.44 11.59 -24.61
N ARG A 111 -20.04 12.60 -25.41
CA ARG A 111 -20.22 12.59 -26.87
C ARG A 111 -19.21 11.68 -27.57
N ASN A 112 -18.13 11.32 -26.89
CA ASN A 112 -17.10 10.42 -27.40
C ASN A 112 -16.67 9.43 -26.31
N ARG A 113 -17.60 8.57 -25.90
CA ARG A 113 -17.36 7.62 -24.81
C ARG A 113 -16.24 6.63 -25.19
N PRO A 114 -15.13 6.59 -24.44
CA PRO A 114 -14.01 5.73 -24.80
C PRO A 114 -14.33 4.25 -24.53
N ARG A 115 -13.78 3.36 -25.36
CA ARG A 115 -13.81 1.92 -25.11
C ARG A 115 -12.74 1.57 -24.08
N ARG A 116 -12.97 0.52 -23.28
CA ARG A 116 -11.99 0.07 -22.27
C ARG A 116 -10.61 -0.25 -22.85
N GLN A 117 -10.55 -0.72 -24.11
CA GLN A 117 -9.30 -1.06 -24.81
C GLN A 117 -8.45 0.18 -25.14
N THR A 118 -9.10 1.33 -25.38
CA THR A 118 -8.45 2.57 -25.83
C THR A 118 -8.33 3.59 -24.71
N PHE A 119 -8.97 3.34 -23.57
CA PHE A 119 -8.90 4.19 -22.39
C PHE A 119 -7.65 3.84 -21.58
N SER A 120 -6.76 4.81 -21.41
CA SER A 120 -5.53 4.67 -20.60
C SER A 120 -5.84 4.40 -19.12
N GLY A 121 -7.03 4.76 -18.64
CA GLY A 121 -7.40 4.65 -17.24
C GLY A 121 -6.70 5.67 -16.35
N ASP A 122 -7.03 5.59 -15.08
CA ASP A 122 -6.44 6.39 -14.00
C ASP A 122 -5.58 5.49 -13.11
N LEU A 123 -4.51 6.04 -12.54
CA LEU A 123 -3.74 5.37 -11.49
C LEU A 123 -4.43 5.62 -10.15
N CYS A 124 -4.69 4.55 -9.41
CA CYS A 124 -5.30 4.60 -8.09
C CYS A 124 -4.33 3.96 -7.08
N GLU A 125 -4.10 4.60 -5.95
CA GLU A 125 -3.40 3.97 -4.83
C GLU A 125 -4.11 2.66 -4.43
N ASN A 126 -3.33 1.68 -4.03
CA ASN A 126 -3.84 0.34 -3.72
C ASN A 126 -3.38 -0.18 -2.35
N GLY A 127 -2.79 0.67 -1.51
CA GLY A 127 -2.46 0.32 -0.13
C GLY A 127 -1.27 -0.61 0.06
N MET A 128 -0.68 -1.22 -0.97
CA MET A 128 0.32 -2.28 -0.72
C MET A 128 1.56 -1.78 0.02
N PHE A 129 2.16 -0.69 -0.44
CA PHE A 129 3.33 -0.12 0.24
C PHE A 129 3.56 1.38 -0.03
N TYR A 130 4.29 2.01 0.90
CA TYR A 130 4.70 3.41 0.86
C TYR A 130 6.14 3.57 1.35
N PHE A 131 7.05 3.92 0.44
CA PHE A 131 8.39 4.37 0.76
C PHE A 131 8.39 5.87 1.04
N ALA A 132 8.87 6.26 2.21
CA ALA A 132 8.91 7.65 2.64
C ALA A 132 10.16 7.93 3.51
N LYS A 133 10.63 9.17 3.47
CA LYS A 133 11.63 9.69 4.40
C LYS A 133 10.96 10.06 5.73
N ARG A 134 11.70 9.92 6.83
CA ARG A 134 11.28 10.31 8.19
C ARG A 134 10.72 11.73 8.23
N SER A 135 11.36 12.67 7.54
CA SER A 135 10.92 14.07 7.51
C SER A 135 9.45 14.25 7.08
N PHE A 136 8.96 13.44 6.13
CA PHE A 136 7.56 13.51 5.72
C PHE A 136 6.63 12.85 6.73
N ILE A 137 7.07 11.71 7.30
CA ILE A 137 6.32 11.05 8.35
C ILE A 137 6.15 11.98 9.56
N ASP A 138 7.19 12.70 9.97
CA ASP A 138 7.14 13.66 11.07
C ASP A 138 6.14 14.80 10.78
N GLU A 139 5.94 15.17 9.51
CA GLU A 139 4.91 16.11 9.05
C GLU A 139 3.50 15.49 8.91
N GLY A 140 3.35 14.19 9.15
CA GLY A 140 2.08 13.47 9.03
C GLY A 140 1.75 13.02 7.60
N LEU A 141 2.77 12.84 6.75
CA LEU A 141 2.62 12.51 5.34
C LEU A 141 3.28 11.17 5.00
N LEU A 142 2.52 10.26 4.36
CA LEU A 142 3.07 9.02 3.76
C LEU A 142 3.71 9.27 2.37
N GLN A 143 3.38 10.41 1.75
CA GLN A 143 3.94 10.86 0.49
C GLN A 143 4.24 12.36 0.57
N GLY A 144 5.39 12.74 0.04
CA GLY A 144 5.83 14.13 0.03
C GLY A 144 6.96 14.35 -0.96
N GLY A 145 7.23 15.63 -1.23
CA GLY A 145 8.24 16.04 -2.21
C GLY A 145 7.92 15.55 -3.62
N ARG A 146 8.93 15.06 -4.33
CA ARG A 146 8.75 14.44 -5.66
C ARG A 146 8.30 12.99 -5.50
N CYS A 147 7.05 12.74 -5.84
CA CYS A 147 6.45 11.41 -5.76
C CYS A 147 6.70 10.58 -7.03
N CYS A 148 6.98 9.29 -6.86
CA CYS A 148 6.93 8.28 -7.92
C CYS A 148 6.01 7.12 -7.50
N PHE A 149 5.76 6.19 -8.40
CA PHE A 149 4.92 5.03 -8.13
C PHE A 149 5.45 3.76 -8.79
N VAL A 150 5.05 2.63 -8.23
CA VAL A 150 5.17 1.30 -8.86
C VAL A 150 3.78 0.85 -9.28
N GLU A 151 3.60 0.58 -10.57
CA GLU A 151 2.32 0.10 -11.09
C GLU A 151 2.18 -1.41 -10.87
N ILE A 152 1.23 -1.78 -10.01
CA ILE A 152 0.85 -3.14 -9.68
C ILE A 152 -0.26 -3.61 -10.63
N SER A 153 -0.12 -4.84 -11.11
CA SER A 153 -1.13 -5.48 -11.96
C SER A 153 -2.49 -5.56 -11.25
N GLU A 154 -3.59 -5.53 -12.01
CA GLU A 154 -4.93 -5.67 -11.40
C GLU A 154 -5.07 -7.00 -10.64
N GLU A 155 -4.41 -8.05 -11.11
CA GLU A 155 -4.40 -9.41 -10.54
C GLU A 155 -3.73 -9.48 -9.16
N ASP A 156 -2.66 -8.71 -8.98
CA ASP A 156 -1.93 -8.65 -7.71
C ASP A 156 -2.53 -7.60 -6.76
N SER A 157 -3.31 -6.64 -7.26
CA SER A 157 -3.86 -5.50 -6.49
C SER A 157 -5.05 -5.81 -5.57
N PHE A 158 -5.24 -7.07 -5.19
CA PHE A 158 -6.39 -7.49 -4.40
C PHE A 158 -6.18 -7.14 -2.93
N ASP A 159 -7.09 -6.36 -2.36
CA ASP A 159 -7.07 -5.88 -0.97
C ASP A 159 -8.16 -6.58 -0.16
N ILE A 160 -7.88 -6.87 1.11
CA ILE A 160 -8.79 -7.56 2.03
C ILE A 160 -9.38 -6.57 3.03
N ASP A 161 -10.61 -6.14 2.76
CA ASP A 161 -11.38 -5.27 3.66
C ASP A 161 -12.59 -5.98 4.29
N SER A 162 -12.97 -7.14 3.75
CA SER A 162 -14.15 -7.87 4.20
C SER A 162 -13.92 -9.39 4.30
N PRO A 163 -14.79 -10.11 5.04
CA PRO A 163 -14.76 -11.57 5.05
C PRO A 163 -14.92 -12.21 3.66
N LEU A 164 -15.63 -11.54 2.75
CA LEU A 164 -15.76 -12.01 1.36
C LEU A 164 -14.44 -11.90 0.62
N ASP A 165 -13.71 -10.80 0.80
CA ASP A 165 -12.40 -10.60 0.17
C ASP A 165 -11.41 -11.65 0.66
N LEU A 166 -11.39 -11.94 1.96
CA LEU A 166 -10.56 -13.00 2.53
C LEU A 166 -10.89 -14.37 1.90
N PHE A 167 -12.18 -14.69 1.78
CA PHE A 167 -12.61 -15.94 1.14
C PHE A 167 -12.13 -16.03 -0.32
N LEU A 168 -12.30 -14.96 -1.10
CA LEU A 168 -11.89 -14.90 -2.50
C LEU A 168 -10.37 -14.98 -2.65
N ALA A 169 -9.60 -14.26 -1.82
CA ALA A 169 -8.15 -14.32 -1.80
C ALA A 169 -7.66 -15.75 -1.52
N GLN A 170 -8.30 -16.47 -0.59
CA GLN A 170 -7.98 -17.87 -0.32
C GLN A 170 -8.20 -18.78 -1.55
N GLN A 171 -9.27 -18.55 -2.31
CA GLN A 171 -9.53 -19.32 -3.55
C GLN A 171 -8.48 -19.02 -4.62
N LEU A 172 -8.12 -17.75 -4.81
CA LEU A 172 -7.08 -17.34 -5.77
C LEU A 172 -5.73 -17.99 -5.43
N ILE A 173 -5.32 -17.98 -4.16
CA ILE A 173 -4.09 -18.63 -3.71
C ILE A 173 -4.10 -20.13 -4.04
N ASN A 174 -5.24 -20.81 -3.85
CA ASN A 174 -5.37 -22.24 -4.16
C ASN A 174 -5.26 -22.51 -5.68
N CYS A 175 -5.85 -21.65 -6.52
CA CYS A 175 -5.71 -21.73 -7.98
C CYS A 175 -4.24 -21.62 -8.40
N TYR A 176 -3.52 -20.60 -7.91
CA TYR A 176 -2.10 -20.41 -8.25
C TYR A 176 -1.19 -21.55 -7.79
N ARG A 177 -1.51 -22.20 -6.66
CA ARG A 177 -0.78 -23.38 -6.18
C ARG A 177 -1.00 -24.61 -7.06
N ASN A 178 -2.20 -24.74 -7.64
CA ASN A 178 -2.54 -25.87 -8.50
C ASN A 178 -1.97 -25.72 -9.91
N GLU A 179 -1.79 -24.49 -10.42
CA GLU A 179 -1.14 -24.23 -11.71
C GLU A 179 0.38 -24.45 -11.71
N LYS A 180 1.01 -24.41 -10.52
CA LYS A 180 2.45 -24.65 -10.34
C LYS A 180 2.82 -26.11 -10.05
N LYS A 181 1.84 -27.03 -10.04
CA LYS A 181 2.04 -28.48 -9.94
C LYS A 181 1.96 -29.12 -11.32
#